data_AF-A0A0X8B230-F1
#
_entry.id   AF-A0A0X8B230-F1
#
_cell.length_a   1.000
_cell.length_b   1.000
_cell.length_c   1.000
_cell.angle_alpha   90.00
_cell.angle_beta   90.00
_cell.angle_gamma   90.00
#
_symmetry.space_group_name_H-M   'P 1'
#
loop_
_entity.id
_entity.type
_entity.pdbx_description
1 polymer ?
#
loop_
_entity_poly.entity_id
_entity_poly.type
_entity_poly.pdbx_seq_one_letter_code
_entity_poly.pdbx_strand_id
1 'polypeptide(L)'
;AVTNRETLFHCLINSFEKLCIEQEVSINEISKVCIGVPGIVDVQKGLAVYQNNIPWSNFPISERLIEFFPYAQILMDNDVNMATWGEYNARGFRKEVMVYVTLSTGLSCCTVVNGEFIRGTGLAGEIGFNIVGNDGETLEESVSGPAIEKLGRALLGNSEIRLKDMMELYYKGDLIMDKLLQQLIYC
;
A
#
# COMPACT_ATOMS: atom_id res chain seq x y z
N ALA A 1 10.31 12.55 -8.52
CA ALA A 1 9.82 12.31 -7.15
C ALA A 1 9.80 13.64 -6.41
N VAL A 2 8.71 13.97 -5.71
CA VAL A 2 8.69 15.15 -4.83
C VAL A 2 9.60 14.84 -3.65
N THR A 3 10.71 15.56 -3.51
CA THR A 3 11.71 15.31 -2.45
C THR A 3 11.45 16.11 -1.19
N ASN A 4 10.52 17.07 -1.22
CA ASN A 4 10.19 17.95 -0.11
C ASN A 4 8.84 17.57 0.51
N ARG A 5 8.83 17.34 1.82
CA ARG A 5 7.65 16.95 2.61
C ARG A 5 6.48 17.92 2.53
N GLU A 6 6.79 19.23 2.53
CA GLU A 6 5.79 20.30 2.46
C GLU A 6 5.21 20.40 1.06
N THR A 7 6.05 20.29 0.03
CA THR A 7 5.56 20.28 -1.36
C THR A 7 4.60 19.13 -1.59
N LEU A 8 4.92 17.92 -1.10
CA LEU A 8 4.01 16.78 -1.24
C LEU A 8 2.70 17.00 -0.48
N PHE A 9 2.78 17.53 0.75
CA PHE A 9 1.59 17.84 1.54
C PHE A 9 0.71 18.90 0.87
N HIS A 10 1.29 19.97 0.32
CA HIS A 10 0.53 20.96 -0.43
C HIS A 10 -0.09 20.39 -1.71
N CYS A 11 0.58 19.46 -2.40
CA CYS A 11 -0.03 18.75 -3.53
C CYS A 11 -1.26 17.93 -3.12
N LEU A 12 -1.22 17.29 -1.94
CA LEU A 12 -2.36 16.59 -1.38
C LEU A 12 -3.53 17.56 -1.08
N ILE A 13 -3.26 18.67 -0.38
CA ILE A 13 -4.28 19.68 -0.07
C ILE A 13 -4.90 20.26 -1.34
N ASN A 14 -4.08 20.67 -2.31
CA ASN A 14 -4.58 21.23 -3.57
C ASN A 14 -5.49 20.24 -4.32
N SER A 15 -5.21 18.94 -4.21
CA SER A 15 -6.03 17.89 -4.81
C SER A 15 -7.38 17.75 -4.09
N PHE A 16 -7.41 17.85 -2.76
CA PHE A 16 -8.66 17.90 -1.99
C PHE A 16 -9.48 19.16 -2.28
N GLU A 17 -8.87 20.34 -2.31
CA GLU A 17 -9.56 21.60 -2.61
C GLU A 17 -10.18 21.55 -4.00
N LYS A 18 -9.44 21.06 -4.99
CA LYS A 18 -9.95 20.88 -6.34
C LYS A 18 -11.18 19.96 -6.37
N LEU A 19 -11.11 18.83 -5.66
CA LEU A 19 -12.25 17.90 -5.57
C LEU A 19 -13.47 18.54 -4.88
N CYS A 20 -13.25 19.32 -3.81
CA CYS A 20 -14.31 20.04 -3.11
C CYS A 20 -15.03 21.03 -4.05
N ILE A 21 -14.24 21.78 -4.84
CA ILE A 21 -14.78 22.72 -5.85
C ILE A 21 -15.59 21.95 -6.91
N GLU A 22 -15.05 20.85 -7.44
CA GLU A 22 -15.72 20.04 -8.47
C GLU A 22 -17.03 19.40 -7.98
N GLN A 23 -17.13 19.10 -6.69
CA GLN A 23 -18.32 18.51 -6.08
C GLN A 23 -19.25 19.55 -5.43
N GLU A 24 -18.91 20.83 -5.49
CA GLU A 24 -19.64 21.92 -4.83
C GLU A 24 -19.83 21.70 -3.31
N VAL A 25 -18.84 21.09 -2.65
CA VAL A 25 -18.83 20.83 -1.21
C VAL A 25 -17.87 21.80 -0.53
N SER A 26 -18.34 22.47 0.54
CA SER A 26 -17.47 23.31 1.36
C SER A 26 -16.55 22.44 2.21
N ILE A 27 -15.29 22.84 2.36
CA ILE A 27 -14.32 22.16 3.23
C ILE A 27 -14.83 22.05 4.68
N ASN A 28 -15.66 23.01 5.11
CA ASN A 28 -16.25 23.05 6.45
C ASN A 28 -17.40 22.05 6.63
N GLU A 29 -17.96 21.51 5.54
CA GLU A 29 -19.01 20.49 5.58
C GLU A 29 -18.44 19.07 5.70
N ILE A 30 -17.11 18.93 5.56
CA ILE A 30 -16.43 17.65 5.70
C ILE A 30 -16.36 17.27 7.18
N SER A 31 -17.11 16.25 7.55
CA SER A 31 -17.15 15.74 8.93
C SER A 31 -16.02 14.76 9.25
N LYS A 32 -15.42 14.11 8.24
CA LYS A 32 -14.35 13.12 8.41
C LYS A 32 -13.38 13.13 7.23
N VAL A 33 -12.09 13.00 7.51
CA VAL A 33 -11.03 12.74 6.53
C VAL A 33 -10.27 11.50 6.97
N CYS A 34 -10.20 10.50 6.09
CA CYS A 34 -9.45 9.28 6.30
C CYS A 34 -8.28 9.24 5.33
N ILE A 35 -7.06 8.99 5.81
CA ILE A 35 -5.86 8.89 4.97
C ILE A 35 -5.11 7.58 5.19
N GLY A 36 -4.88 6.86 4.09
CA GLY A 36 -3.93 5.75 4.04
C GLY A 36 -2.55 6.26 3.65
N VAL A 37 -1.54 5.95 4.45
CA VAL A 37 -0.15 6.36 4.19
C VAL A 37 0.72 5.10 4.08
N PRO A 38 1.61 5.00 3.07
CA PRO A 38 2.52 3.86 2.99
C PRO A 38 3.51 3.84 4.17
N GLY A 39 4.05 2.67 4.49
CA GLY A 39 5.06 2.50 5.53
C GLY A 39 4.51 2.53 6.95
N ILE A 40 5.36 2.91 7.90
CA ILE A 40 5.08 2.83 9.34
C ILE A 40 4.38 4.12 9.80
N VAL A 41 3.27 3.94 10.51
CA VAL A 41 2.43 5.02 11.04
C VAL A 41 2.21 4.86 12.54
N ASP A 42 2.19 5.97 13.27
CA ASP A 42 1.69 6.04 14.65
C ASP A 42 0.28 6.63 14.60
N VAL A 43 -0.71 5.75 14.55
CA VAL A 43 -2.13 6.11 14.44
C VAL A 43 -2.61 6.92 15.66
N GLN A 44 -2.02 6.67 16.84
CA GLN A 44 -2.43 7.37 18.06
C GLN A 44 -1.93 8.81 18.07
N LYS A 45 -0.71 9.06 17.58
CA LYS A 45 -0.12 10.40 17.51
C LYS A 45 -0.40 11.13 16.21
N GLY A 46 -0.95 10.45 15.21
CA GLY A 46 -1.21 11.06 13.91
C GLY A 46 0.07 11.28 13.08
N LEU A 47 1.07 10.40 13.21
CA LEU A 47 2.39 10.55 12.59
C LEU A 47 2.64 9.55 11.47
N ALA A 48 3.16 10.03 10.35
CA ALA A 48 3.90 9.23 9.40
C ALA A 48 5.32 9.06 9.97
N VAL A 49 5.65 7.87 10.51
CA VAL A 49 6.90 7.64 11.24
C VAL A 49 8.04 7.42 10.24
N TYR A 50 7.82 6.49 9.30
CA TYR A 50 8.80 6.13 8.29
C TYR A 50 8.15 5.66 7.00
N GLN A 51 8.63 6.18 5.87
CA GLN A 51 8.09 5.95 4.54
C GLN A 51 9.23 5.61 3.58
N ASN A 52 9.09 4.52 2.83
CA ASN A 52 10.09 4.08 1.86
C ASN A 52 10.16 4.98 0.61
N ASN A 53 9.03 5.56 0.21
CA ASN A 53 8.84 6.14 -1.13
C ASN A 53 8.40 7.61 -1.14
N ILE A 54 8.10 8.20 0.02
CA ILE A 54 7.68 9.59 0.16
C ILE A 54 8.45 10.30 1.29
N PRO A 55 8.68 11.62 1.20
CA PRO A 55 9.55 12.36 2.13
C PRO A 55 8.91 12.67 3.50
N TRP A 56 8.17 11.75 4.11
CA TRP A 56 7.38 12.00 5.33
C TRP A 56 7.91 11.35 6.61
N SER A 57 9.23 11.41 6.85
CA SER A 57 9.78 10.94 8.13
C SER A 57 9.35 11.82 9.31
N ASN A 58 8.73 11.19 10.31
CA ASN A 58 8.15 11.84 11.50
C ASN A 58 7.26 13.04 11.15
N PHE A 59 6.47 12.92 10.08
CA PHE A 59 5.61 14.01 9.62
C PHE A 59 4.25 13.98 10.34
N PRO A 60 3.81 15.08 10.97
CA PRO A 60 2.58 15.12 11.77
C PRO A 60 1.34 15.31 10.89
N ILE A 61 1.05 14.31 10.06
CA ILE A 61 0.02 14.44 9.02
C ILE A 61 -1.36 14.77 9.57
N SER A 62 -1.76 14.21 10.72
CA SER A 62 -3.09 14.50 11.28
C SER A 62 -3.21 15.94 11.75
N GLU A 63 -2.21 16.45 12.47
CA GLU A 63 -2.17 17.85 12.92
C GLU A 63 -2.23 18.80 11.71
N ARG A 64 -1.41 18.50 10.69
CA ARG A 64 -1.37 19.29 9.46
C ARG A 64 -2.69 19.25 8.70
N LEU A 65 -3.39 18.12 8.66
CA LEU A 65 -4.72 18.04 8.02
C LEU A 65 -5.79 18.81 8.83
N ILE A 66 -5.71 18.82 10.16
CA ILE A 66 -6.65 19.58 11.01
C ILE A 66 -6.61 21.08 10.68
N GLU A 67 -5.45 21.64 10.34
CA GLU A 67 -5.31 23.04 9.92
C GLU A 67 -6.19 23.40 8.71
N PHE A 68 -6.44 22.44 7.81
CA PHE A 68 -7.24 22.62 6.59
C PHE A 68 -8.68 22.14 6.74
N PHE A 69 -8.91 21.14 7.59
CA PHE A 69 -10.23 20.58 7.87
C PHE A 69 -10.59 20.74 9.35
N PRO A 70 -10.82 21.97 9.84
CA PRO A 70 -10.90 22.26 11.27
C PRO A 70 -12.10 21.61 11.99
N TYR A 71 -13.12 21.19 11.23
CA TYR A 71 -14.32 20.52 11.76
C TYR A 71 -14.33 19.01 11.49
N ALA A 72 -13.35 18.48 10.76
CA ALA A 72 -13.31 17.08 10.40
C ALA A 72 -12.61 16.26 11.47
N GLN A 73 -13.15 15.06 11.74
CA GLN A 73 -12.37 14.02 12.40
C GLN A 73 -11.31 13.50 11.43
N ILE A 74 -10.03 13.63 11.79
CA ILE A 74 -8.93 13.05 11.01
C ILE A 74 -8.63 11.65 11.51
N LEU A 75 -8.68 10.69 10.60
CA LEU A 75 -8.30 9.29 10.83
C LEU A 75 -7.17 8.94 9.87
N MET A 76 -6.19 8.19 10.36
CA MET A 76 -5.11 7.70 9.51
C MET A 76 -4.77 6.26 9.82
N ASP A 77 -4.24 5.59 8.80
CA ASP A 77 -3.70 4.25 8.95
C ASP A 77 -2.68 3.96 7.84
N ASN A 78 -2.06 2.79 7.92
CA ASN A 78 -1.31 2.23 6.81
C ASN A 78 -2.26 1.94 5.62
N ASP A 79 -1.76 2.14 4.39
CA ASP A 79 -2.53 1.96 3.16
C ASP A 79 -3.08 0.53 2.97
N VAL A 80 -2.32 -0.51 3.35
CA VAL A 80 -2.77 -1.92 3.33
C VAL A 80 -3.97 -2.10 4.27
N ASN A 81 -3.94 -1.50 5.47
CA ASN A 81 -5.06 -1.56 6.41
C ASN A 81 -6.31 -0.86 5.84
N MET A 82 -6.14 0.28 5.17
CA MET A 82 -7.25 1.01 4.55
C MET A 82 -7.85 0.25 3.37
N ALA A 83 -7.02 -0.33 2.51
CA ALA A 83 -7.47 -1.21 1.43
C ALA A 83 -8.25 -2.41 1.99
N THR A 84 -7.72 -3.04 3.04
CA THR A 84 -8.36 -4.14 3.76
C THR A 84 -9.72 -3.75 4.31
N TRP A 85 -9.85 -2.56 4.89
CA TRP A 85 -11.13 -2.06 5.39
C TRP A 85 -12.16 -1.88 4.28
N GLY A 86 -11.75 -1.32 3.15
CA GLY A 86 -12.60 -1.15 1.97
C GLY A 86 -13.14 -2.50 1.49
N GLU A 87 -12.25 -3.47 1.32
CA GLU A 87 -12.57 -4.82 0.86
C GLU A 87 -13.43 -5.61 1.86
N TYR A 88 -13.18 -5.45 3.17
CA TYR A 88 -13.97 -6.07 4.23
C TYR A 88 -15.40 -5.54 4.23
N ASN A 89 -15.57 -4.22 4.07
CA ASN A 89 -16.88 -3.59 4.02
C ASN A 89 -17.63 -3.86 2.72
N ALA A 90 -16.94 -3.83 1.57
CA ALA A 90 -17.55 -4.10 0.27
C ALA A 90 -18.16 -5.52 0.20
N ARG A 91 -17.52 -6.50 0.87
CA ARG A 91 -18.06 -7.86 1.00
C ARG A 91 -19.19 -7.99 2.02
N GLY A 92 -19.50 -6.92 2.75
CA GLY A 92 -20.49 -6.93 3.83
C GLY A 92 -20.08 -7.79 5.01
N PHE A 93 -18.79 -8.07 5.19
CA PHE A 93 -18.32 -8.91 6.29
C PHE A 93 -18.59 -8.22 7.62
N ARG A 94 -19.06 -9.05 8.56
CA ARG A 94 -19.37 -8.66 9.93
C ARG A 94 -18.95 -9.82 10.81
N LYS A 95 -18.05 -9.55 11.76
CA LYS A 95 -17.52 -10.55 12.69
C LYS A 95 -16.75 -11.72 12.04
N GLU A 96 -16.27 -11.54 10.82
CA GLU A 96 -15.48 -12.57 10.12
C GLU A 96 -13.99 -12.39 10.39
N VAL A 97 -13.22 -13.45 10.08
CA VAL A 97 -11.78 -13.36 9.94
C VAL A 97 -11.43 -13.19 8.48
N MET A 98 -10.68 -12.16 8.14
CA MET A 98 -10.20 -11.91 6.78
C MET A 98 -8.71 -11.60 6.80
N VAL A 99 -7.95 -12.28 5.94
CA VAL A 99 -6.57 -11.89 5.62
C VAL A 99 -6.60 -11.31 4.22
N TYR A 100 -6.15 -10.06 4.10
CA TYR A 100 -5.96 -9.38 2.83
C TYR A 100 -4.47 -9.33 2.54
N VAL A 101 -4.05 -9.80 1.37
CA VAL A 101 -2.64 -9.83 0.96
C VAL A 101 -2.47 -8.92 -0.25
N THR A 102 -1.54 -7.98 -0.16
CA THR A 102 -1.16 -7.10 -1.26
C THR A 102 0.17 -7.57 -1.83
N LEU A 103 0.16 -7.99 -3.10
CA LEU A 103 1.36 -8.29 -3.88
C LEU A 103 1.44 -7.31 -5.04
N SER A 104 2.43 -6.43 -5.01
CA SER A 104 2.64 -5.38 -6.02
C SER A 104 4.13 -5.03 -6.09
N THR A 105 4.52 -3.77 -5.88
CA THR A 105 5.93 -3.40 -5.69
C THR A 105 6.54 -4.02 -4.45
N GLY A 106 5.72 -4.31 -3.44
CA GLY A 106 6.10 -5.04 -2.24
C GLY A 106 5.10 -6.14 -1.88
N LEU A 107 5.30 -6.77 -0.72
CA LEU A 107 4.45 -7.82 -0.17
C LEU A 107 4.10 -7.57 1.30
N SER A 108 2.82 -7.33 1.55
CA SER A 108 2.27 -7.14 2.90
C SER A 108 0.91 -7.80 3.01
N CYS A 109 0.43 -7.96 4.23
CA CYS A 109 -0.93 -8.38 4.51
C CYS A 109 -1.55 -7.59 5.66
N CYS A 110 -2.86 -7.68 5.80
CA CYS A 110 -3.56 -7.20 6.98
C CYS A 110 -4.59 -8.26 7.38
N THR A 111 -4.67 -8.52 8.68
CA THR A 111 -5.65 -9.45 9.23
C THR A 111 -6.71 -8.69 10.01
N VAL A 112 -7.97 -8.90 9.65
CA VAL A 112 -9.15 -8.44 10.38
C VAL A 112 -9.73 -9.62 11.13
N VAL A 113 -9.96 -9.48 12.43
CA VAL A 113 -10.66 -10.46 13.26
C VAL A 113 -11.81 -9.75 13.95
N ASN A 114 -13.03 -10.22 13.69
CA ASN A 114 -14.23 -9.66 14.29
C ASN A 114 -14.45 -8.16 14.01
N GLY A 115 -13.93 -7.64 12.90
CA GLY A 115 -13.98 -6.22 12.55
C GLY A 115 -12.84 -5.37 13.11
N GLU A 116 -11.89 -5.96 13.84
CA GLU A 116 -10.71 -5.29 14.39
C GLU A 116 -9.43 -5.75 13.68
N PHE A 117 -8.47 -4.83 13.47
CA PHE A 117 -7.19 -5.21 12.87
C PHE A 117 -6.24 -5.85 13.89
N ILE A 118 -5.55 -6.91 13.48
CA ILE A 118 -4.37 -7.39 14.18
C ILE A 118 -3.20 -6.46 13.83
N ARG A 119 -2.83 -5.59 14.77
CA ARG A 119 -1.76 -4.58 14.57
C ARG A 119 -0.40 -4.99 15.13
N GLY A 120 -0.37 -5.91 16.09
CA GLY A 120 0.85 -6.22 16.84
C GLY A 120 1.44 -4.96 17.47
N THR A 121 2.76 -4.79 17.39
CA THR A 121 3.46 -3.55 17.81
C THR A 121 3.46 -2.46 16.74
N GLY A 122 2.62 -2.57 15.70
CA GLY A 122 2.56 -1.66 14.55
C GLY A 122 3.22 -2.20 13.27
N LEU A 123 3.73 -3.43 13.30
CA LEU A 123 4.40 -4.10 12.17
C LEU A 123 3.72 -5.42 11.77
N ALA A 124 2.53 -5.70 12.31
CA ALA A 124 1.81 -6.90 11.91
C ALA A 124 1.45 -6.82 10.43
N GLY A 125 1.71 -7.91 9.70
CA GLY A 125 1.40 -7.98 8.29
C GLY A 125 2.55 -7.63 7.35
N GLU A 126 3.71 -7.25 7.88
CA GLU A 126 4.95 -7.04 7.13
C GLU A 126 5.60 -8.38 6.72
N ILE A 127 4.81 -9.26 6.10
CA ILE A 127 5.20 -10.64 5.76
C ILE A 127 6.26 -10.70 4.66
N GLY A 128 6.42 -9.64 3.87
CA GLY A 128 7.46 -9.52 2.86
C GLY A 128 8.88 -9.60 3.41
N PHE A 129 9.10 -9.21 4.67
CA PHE A 129 10.42 -9.25 5.32
C PHE A 129 10.81 -10.63 5.88
N ASN A 130 9.93 -11.63 5.78
CA ASN A 130 10.28 -12.99 6.17
C ASN A 130 11.38 -13.54 5.25
N ILE A 131 12.39 -14.19 5.81
CA ILE A 131 13.49 -14.80 5.04
C ILE A 131 13.02 -16.15 4.48
N VAL A 132 13.17 -16.37 3.17
CA VAL A 132 12.69 -17.58 2.48
C VAL A 132 13.79 -18.39 1.78
N GLY A 133 15.06 -18.02 1.99
CA GLY A 133 16.23 -18.69 1.43
C GLY A 133 17.39 -18.81 2.43
N ASN A 134 18.44 -19.50 2.01
CA ASN A 134 19.67 -19.68 2.82
C ASN A 134 20.62 -18.46 2.75
N ASP A 135 20.37 -17.53 1.85
CA ASP A 135 21.20 -16.36 1.53
C ASP A 135 20.68 -15.05 2.14
N GLY A 136 19.59 -15.11 2.91
CA GLY A 136 18.98 -13.92 3.50
C GLY A 136 18.05 -13.16 2.57
N GLU A 137 17.66 -13.76 1.43
CA GLU A 137 16.61 -13.21 0.56
C GLU A 137 15.26 -13.17 1.30
N THR A 138 14.62 -12.01 1.25
CA THR A 138 13.28 -11.81 1.80
C THR A 138 12.21 -12.35 0.85
N LEU A 139 11.03 -12.70 1.39
CA LEU A 139 9.91 -13.17 0.58
C LEU A 139 9.52 -12.13 -0.48
N GLU A 140 9.52 -10.84 -0.13
CA GLU A 140 9.27 -9.77 -1.09
C GLU A 140 10.26 -9.76 -2.27
N GLU A 141 11.56 -9.91 -1.98
CA GLU A 141 12.61 -9.95 -3.02
C GLU A 141 12.48 -11.16 -3.95
N SER A 142 11.84 -12.24 -3.48
CA SER A 142 11.61 -13.44 -4.28
C SER A 142 10.33 -13.38 -5.14
N VAL A 143 9.23 -12.79 -4.66
CA VAL A 143 7.91 -12.89 -5.33
C VAL A 143 7.29 -11.58 -5.82
N SER A 144 7.81 -10.42 -5.40
CA SER A 144 7.20 -9.12 -5.75
C SER A 144 7.21 -8.83 -7.26
N GLY A 145 6.43 -7.85 -7.70
CA GLY A 145 6.43 -7.40 -9.09
C GLY A 145 7.83 -7.05 -9.64
N PRO A 146 8.67 -6.30 -8.91
CA PRO A 146 10.07 -6.09 -9.27
C PRO A 146 10.90 -7.38 -9.38
N ALA A 147 10.65 -8.37 -8.50
CA ALA A 147 11.31 -9.68 -8.56
C ALA A 147 10.93 -10.44 -9.85
N ILE A 148 9.64 -10.52 -10.14
CA ILE A 148 9.11 -11.14 -11.37
C ILE A 148 9.68 -10.42 -12.60
N GLU A 149 9.70 -9.08 -12.61
CA GLU A 149 10.23 -8.29 -13.72
C GLU A 149 11.74 -8.54 -13.92
N LYS A 150 12.52 -8.61 -12.84
CA LYS A 150 13.96 -8.93 -12.89
C LYS A 150 14.20 -10.32 -13.49
N LEU A 151 13.48 -11.34 -13.02
CA LEU A 151 13.62 -12.71 -13.49
C LEU A 151 13.13 -12.87 -14.94
N GLY A 152 11.97 -12.28 -15.26
CA GLY A 152 11.38 -12.32 -16.60
C GLY A 152 12.29 -11.67 -17.65
N ARG A 153 12.96 -10.55 -17.34
CA ARG A 153 13.94 -9.92 -18.23
C ARG A 153 15.10 -10.84 -18.57
N ALA A 154 15.62 -11.55 -17.56
CA ALA A 154 16.72 -12.49 -17.75
C ALA A 154 16.29 -13.71 -18.60
N LEU A 155 15.11 -14.26 -18.34
CA LEU A 155 14.60 -15.45 -19.04
C LEU A 155 14.16 -15.16 -20.48
N LEU A 156 13.55 -14.01 -20.72
CA LEU A 156 13.07 -13.60 -22.05
C LEU A 156 14.16 -12.93 -22.90
N GLY A 157 15.33 -12.61 -22.32
CA GLY A 157 16.41 -11.93 -23.01
C GLY A 157 16.04 -10.51 -23.48
N ASN A 158 15.12 -9.84 -22.79
CA ASN A 158 14.62 -8.50 -23.13
C ASN A 158 14.67 -7.61 -21.89
N SER A 159 15.62 -6.66 -21.83
CA SER A 159 15.81 -5.77 -20.69
C SER A 159 14.71 -4.73 -20.51
N GLU A 160 13.97 -4.42 -21.57
CA GLU A 160 12.98 -3.35 -21.56
C GLU A 160 11.57 -3.85 -21.24
N ILE A 161 11.34 -5.18 -21.30
CA ILE A 161 10.02 -5.73 -21.04
C ILE A 161 9.59 -5.43 -19.61
N ARG A 162 8.32 -5.04 -19.46
CA ARG A 162 7.70 -4.71 -18.18
C ARG A 162 6.83 -5.86 -17.70
N LEU A 163 6.59 -5.91 -16.39
CA LEU A 163 5.73 -6.91 -15.79
C LEU A 163 4.35 -6.99 -16.48
N LYS A 164 3.78 -5.86 -16.89
CA LYS A 164 2.52 -5.83 -17.65
C LYS A 164 2.59 -6.69 -18.91
N ASP A 165 3.62 -6.50 -19.73
CA ASP A 165 3.79 -7.22 -20.99
C ASP A 165 4.07 -8.71 -20.74
N MET A 166 4.83 -9.01 -19.68
CA MET A 166 5.07 -10.38 -19.22
C MET A 166 3.77 -11.10 -18.83
N MET A 167 2.86 -10.41 -18.12
CA MET A 167 1.55 -10.96 -17.80
C MET A 167 0.68 -11.15 -19.04
N GLU A 168 0.76 -10.26 -20.04
CA GLU A 168 0.09 -10.46 -21.33
C GLU A 168 0.61 -11.70 -22.07
N LEU A 169 1.92 -11.98 -22.01
CA LEU A 169 2.51 -13.21 -22.54
C LEU A 169 1.99 -14.44 -21.79
N TYR A 170 1.97 -14.39 -20.45
CA TYR A 170 1.41 -15.46 -19.62
C TYR A 170 -0.05 -15.78 -20.01
N TYR A 171 -0.92 -14.77 -20.13
CA TYR A 171 -2.32 -14.99 -20.52
C TYR A 171 -2.50 -15.51 -21.95
N LYS A 172 -1.50 -15.33 -22.82
CA LYS A 172 -1.44 -15.93 -24.17
C LYS A 172 -0.87 -17.35 -24.18
N GLY A 173 -0.50 -17.90 -23.02
CA GLY A 173 0.05 -19.25 -22.88
C GLY A 173 1.56 -19.35 -23.15
N ASP A 174 2.31 -18.26 -22.95
CA ASP A 174 3.77 -18.31 -23.06
C ASP A 174 4.38 -19.25 -22.00
N LEU A 175 5.13 -20.25 -22.46
CA LEU A 175 5.68 -21.31 -21.62
C LEU A 175 6.80 -20.84 -20.69
N ILE A 176 7.52 -19.77 -21.04
CA ILE A 176 8.58 -19.22 -20.19
C ILE A 176 7.91 -18.54 -18.98
N MET A 177 6.88 -17.74 -19.25
CA MET A 177 6.12 -17.07 -18.20
C MET A 177 5.34 -18.04 -17.31
N ASP A 178 4.72 -19.08 -17.88
CA ASP A 178 4.06 -20.12 -17.09
C ASP A 178 5.03 -20.81 -16.11
N LYS A 179 6.21 -21.21 -16.61
CA LYS A 179 7.26 -21.81 -15.75
C LYS A 179 7.76 -20.86 -14.68
N LEU A 180 7.98 -19.59 -15.02
CA LEU A 180 8.43 -18.57 -14.06
C LEU A 180 7.41 -18.41 -12.93
N LEU A 181 6.13 -18.24 -13.25
CA LEU A 181 5.10 -18.06 -12.22
C LEU A 181 4.87 -19.34 -11.40
N GLN A 182 4.97 -20.52 -12.01
CA GLN A 182 4.89 -21.78 -11.26
C GLN A 182 6.02 -21.91 -10.23
N GLN A 183 7.25 -21.49 -10.55
CA GLN A 183 8.35 -21.52 -9.59
C GLN A 183 8.03 -20.68 -8.34
N LEU A 184 7.40 -19.52 -8.52
CA LEU A 184 7.07 -18.60 -7.44
C LEU A 184 5.92 -19.09 -6.53
N ILE A 185 5.06 -19.98 -7.03
CA ILE A 185 3.96 -20.56 -6.23
C ILE A 185 4.48 -21.60 -5.23
N TYR A 186 5.64 -22.21 -5.49
CA TYR A 186 6.24 -23.27 -4.66
C TYR A 186 7.47 -22.81 -3.87
N CYS A 187 7.83 -21.53 -3.93
CA CYS A 187 8.77 -20.90 -3.01
C CYS A 187 8.19 -20.84 -1.59
#